data_AF-A0A0D2DVL8-F1
#
_entry.id   AF-A0A0D2DVL8-F1
#
_cell.length_a   1.000
_cell.length_b   1.000
_cell.length_c   1.000
_cell.angle_alpha   90.00
_cell.angle_beta   90.00
_cell.angle_gamma   90.00
#
_symmetry.space_group_name_H-M   'P 1'
#
loop_
_entity.id
_entity.type
_entity.pdbx_description
1 polymer ?
#
loop_
_entity_poly.entity_id
_entity_poly.type
_entity_poly.pdbx_seq_one_letter_code
_entity_poly.pdbx_strand_id
1 'polypeptide(L)'
;MYENSSVTLAEFVHSDGTRVTDKIIGVGGTGIVIQKGQYAIKIPRLTREFDDDGGVALDESLVPKEGEYDLLADLVGSLERERAIYKRLGSHPSIMRCYNLSSADPSIQMDLIVNGDLRHYLAALETPPGKKTQLSWLINMAQTLAYIHQRRVIVADIRLDNLLVDDQLTIKFTDFGESTLMPLHWDLQGDDGDGYSILTDIGQFGAIMFEIVTGQRCKFDPMQDWKDAGDPTTSPRRDTLPTTSNVWLGHIIEKCWTQDFSSANDLAAELEQVIVRED
;
A
#
# COMPACT_ATOMS: atom_id res chain seq x y z
N MET A 1 31.69 1.62 -30.37
CA MET A 1 31.91 0.61 -29.32
C MET A 1 30.75 0.78 -28.36
N TYR A 2 29.79 -0.13 -28.39
CA TYR A 2 28.76 -0.18 -27.36
C TYR A 2 29.40 -0.94 -26.20
N GLU A 3 29.80 -0.21 -25.16
CA GLU A 3 30.30 -0.79 -23.92
C GLU A 3 29.20 -1.65 -23.30
N ASN A 4 29.54 -2.91 -23.02
CA ASN A 4 28.76 -3.80 -22.18
C ASN A 4 28.50 -3.10 -20.85
N SER A 5 27.24 -2.85 -20.52
CA SER A 5 26.83 -2.55 -19.16
C SER A 5 27.17 -3.77 -18.29
N SER A 6 28.15 -3.62 -17.39
CA SER A 6 28.44 -4.58 -16.33
C SER A 6 27.20 -4.76 -15.45
N VAL A 7 26.85 -6.01 -15.17
CA VAL A 7 25.75 -6.36 -14.27
C VAL A 7 26.36 -6.41 -12.88
N THR A 8 26.28 -5.31 -12.14
CA THR A 8 26.59 -5.32 -10.70
C THR A 8 25.62 -6.27 -10.01
N LEU A 9 26.15 -7.24 -9.27
CA LEU A 9 25.33 -8.15 -8.47
C LEU A 9 24.96 -7.42 -7.18
N ALA A 10 23.66 -7.28 -6.90
CA ALA A 10 23.15 -6.73 -5.66
C ALA A 10 22.50 -7.82 -4.81
N GLU A 11 22.75 -7.81 -3.50
CA GLU A 11 22.13 -8.71 -2.52
C GLU A 11 21.43 -7.90 -1.43
N PHE A 12 20.26 -8.35 -0.96
CA PHE A 12 19.61 -7.74 0.20
C PHE A 12 20.34 -8.10 1.51
N VAL A 13 20.47 -7.12 2.41
CA VAL A 13 21.14 -7.26 3.70
C VAL A 13 20.26 -6.79 4.86
N HIS A 14 20.49 -7.35 6.05
CA HIS A 14 19.93 -6.85 7.31
C HIS A 14 20.66 -5.57 7.76
N SER A 15 20.12 -4.88 8.76
CA SER A 15 20.71 -3.65 9.32
C SER A 15 22.08 -3.85 9.98
N ASP A 16 22.47 -5.09 10.30
CA ASP A 16 23.81 -5.45 10.77
C ASP A 16 24.77 -5.85 9.63
N GLY A 17 24.33 -5.71 8.37
CA GLY A 17 25.08 -6.05 7.17
C GLY A 17 25.10 -7.55 6.84
N THR A 18 24.46 -8.40 7.62
CA THR A 18 24.35 -9.82 7.27
C THR A 18 23.43 -10.02 6.06
N ARG A 19 23.77 -10.97 5.18
CA ARG A 19 22.97 -11.26 4.00
C ARG A 19 21.60 -11.82 4.40
N VAL A 20 20.55 -11.33 3.74
CA VAL A 20 19.20 -11.91 3.86
C VAL A 20 19.18 -13.28 3.17
N THR A 21 18.98 -14.34 3.96
CA THR A 21 18.86 -15.72 3.45
C THR A 21 17.44 -16.27 3.50
N ASP A 22 16.55 -15.60 4.24
CA ASP A 22 15.14 -15.96 4.31
C ASP A 22 14.44 -15.70 2.96
N LYS A 23 13.35 -16.44 2.70
CA LYS A 23 12.57 -16.26 1.46
C LYS A 23 11.94 -14.87 1.43
N ILE A 24 12.32 -14.06 0.45
CA ILE A 24 11.69 -12.76 0.18
C ILE A 24 10.32 -13.01 -0.47
N ILE A 25 9.27 -12.44 0.11
CA ILE A 25 7.88 -12.55 -0.35
C ILE A 25 7.27 -11.21 -0.78
N GLY A 26 7.97 -10.11 -0.55
CA GLY A 26 7.57 -8.78 -1.02
C GLY A 26 8.76 -7.81 -1.04
N VAL A 27 8.76 -6.88 -1.99
CA VAL A 27 9.77 -5.82 -2.13
C VAL A 27 9.03 -4.52 -2.39
N GLY A 28 9.10 -3.59 -1.44
CA GLY A 28 8.52 -2.25 -1.52
C GLY A 28 9.58 -1.17 -1.76
N GLY A 29 9.16 0.10 -1.68
CA GLY A 29 10.07 1.25 -1.80
C GLY A 29 11.05 1.33 -0.63
N THR A 30 10.55 1.17 0.60
CA THR A 30 11.31 1.39 1.85
C THR A 30 11.65 0.10 2.61
N GLY A 31 11.02 -1.02 2.27
CA GLY A 31 11.19 -2.28 2.99
C GLY A 31 11.09 -3.50 2.10
N ILE A 32 11.66 -4.61 2.57
CA ILE A 32 11.39 -5.94 2.03
C ILE A 32 10.66 -6.77 3.07
N VAL A 33 9.87 -7.73 2.61
CA VAL A 33 9.14 -8.66 3.47
C VAL A 33 9.74 -10.05 3.29
N ILE A 34 10.23 -10.62 4.39
CA ILE A 34 10.80 -11.96 4.44
C ILE A 34 9.87 -12.92 5.19
N GLN A 35 9.83 -14.17 4.76
CA GLN A 35 9.10 -15.23 5.46
C GLN A 35 10.01 -15.89 6.49
N LYS A 36 9.62 -15.86 7.77
CA LYS A 36 10.32 -16.52 8.88
C LYS A 36 9.37 -17.43 9.65
N GLY A 37 9.37 -18.72 9.28
CA GLY A 37 8.42 -19.69 9.82
C GLY A 37 6.98 -19.36 9.42
N GLN A 38 6.10 -19.17 10.42
CA GLN A 38 4.68 -18.81 10.24
C GLN A 38 4.42 -17.30 10.17
N TYR A 39 5.48 -16.48 10.18
CA TYR A 39 5.38 -15.03 10.16
C TYR A 39 5.95 -14.44 8.87
N ALA A 40 5.43 -13.29 8.51
CA ALA A 40 6.08 -12.35 7.60
C ALA A 40 6.76 -11.26 8.43
N ILE A 41 7.96 -10.83 8.02
CA ILE A 41 8.72 -9.78 8.71
C ILE A 41 9.13 -8.73 7.68
N LYS A 42 8.62 -7.50 7.82
CA LYS A 42 9.07 -6.34 7.05
C LYS A 42 10.35 -5.79 7.70
N ILE A 43 11.42 -5.62 6.93
CA ILE A 43 12.70 -5.05 7.35
C ILE A 43 13.13 -3.94 6.37
N PRO A 44 14.06 -3.03 6.75
CA PRO A 44 14.56 -2.00 5.85
C PRO A 44 15.07 -2.59 4.53
N ARG A 45 14.78 -1.93 3.42
CA ARG A 45 15.30 -2.34 2.11
C ARG A 45 16.74 -1.84 1.95
N LEU A 46 17.68 -2.65 2.41
CA LEU A 46 19.11 -2.40 2.27
C LEU A 46 19.73 -3.38 1.28
N THR A 47 20.67 -2.90 0.49
CA THR A 47 21.41 -3.68 -0.49
C THR A 47 22.91 -3.53 -0.30
N ARG A 48 23.62 -4.59 -0.68
CA ARG A 48 25.06 -4.57 -0.88
C ARG A 48 25.34 -4.91 -2.34
N GLU A 49 26.06 -4.05 -3.03
CA GLU A 49 26.46 -4.22 -4.42
C GLU A 49 27.93 -4.64 -4.51
N PHE A 50 28.22 -5.52 -5.47
CA PHE A 50 29.57 -5.99 -5.75
C PHE A 50 30.05 -5.46 -7.11
N ASP A 51 31.33 -5.09 -7.18
CA ASP A 51 32.01 -4.76 -8.42
C ASP A 51 32.37 -6.02 -9.24
N ASP A 52 32.88 -5.82 -10.45
CA ASP A 52 33.25 -6.90 -11.37
C ASP A 52 34.39 -7.80 -10.81
N ASP A 53 35.18 -7.30 -9.86
CA ASP A 53 36.27 -8.02 -9.19
C ASP A 53 35.81 -8.76 -7.92
N GLY A 54 34.52 -8.66 -7.57
CA GLY A 54 33.93 -9.22 -6.36
C GLY A 54 34.19 -8.40 -5.09
N GLY A 55 34.74 -7.20 -5.22
CA GLY A 55 34.83 -6.20 -4.16
C GLY A 55 33.45 -5.60 -3.85
N VAL A 56 33.29 -5.05 -2.64
CA VAL A 56 32.05 -4.35 -2.26
C VAL A 56 32.08 -2.96 -2.87
N ALA A 57 31.21 -2.72 -3.84
CA ALA A 57 31.06 -1.43 -4.51
C ALA A 57 30.22 -0.46 -3.67
N LEU A 58 29.16 -0.97 -3.04
CA LEU A 58 28.24 -0.23 -2.18
C LEU A 58 27.73 -1.15 -1.07
N ASP A 59 27.58 -0.62 0.14
CA ASP A 59 26.92 -1.32 1.25
C ASP A 59 26.06 -0.33 2.03
N GLU A 60 24.76 -0.38 1.78
CA GLU A 60 23.76 0.53 2.36
C GLU A 60 23.55 0.31 3.87
N SER A 61 24.07 -0.79 4.43
CA SER A 61 24.01 -1.06 5.88
C SER A 61 25.09 -0.34 6.68
N LEU A 62 26.11 0.21 6.02
CA LEU A 62 27.21 0.90 6.68
C LEU A 62 26.80 2.31 7.12
N VAL A 63 27.32 2.70 8.29
CA VAL A 63 27.17 4.08 8.77
C VAL A 63 27.86 5.02 7.77
N PRO A 64 27.14 6.03 7.22
CA PRO A 64 27.70 6.94 6.24
C PRO A 64 28.79 7.83 6.87
N LYS A 65 29.61 8.48 6.04
CA LYS A 65 30.55 9.49 6.56
C LYS A 65 29.78 10.73 7.03
N GLU A 66 30.41 11.52 7.89
CA GLU A 66 29.81 12.77 8.38
C GLU A 66 29.43 13.68 7.20
N GLY A 67 28.14 14.03 7.13
CA GLY A 67 27.57 14.87 6.06
C GLY A 67 27.03 14.10 4.84
N GLU A 68 27.22 12.79 4.76
CA GLU A 68 26.58 11.94 3.76
C GLU A 68 25.16 11.54 4.20
N TYR A 69 24.33 11.19 3.22
CA TYR A 69 22.95 10.77 3.45
C TYR A 69 22.89 9.40 4.15
N ASP A 70 22.14 9.32 5.25
CA ASP A 70 21.96 8.09 6.02
C ASP A 70 20.69 7.36 5.57
N LEU A 71 20.83 6.52 4.54
CA LEU A 71 19.73 5.72 4.02
C LEU A 71 19.18 4.78 5.10
N LEU A 72 20.03 4.16 5.92
CA LEU A 72 19.57 3.27 6.98
C LEU A 72 18.67 4.01 7.98
N ALA A 73 19.09 5.20 8.42
CA ALA A 73 18.28 6.01 9.33
C ALA A 73 16.92 6.39 8.73
N ASP A 74 16.89 6.75 7.44
CA ASP A 74 15.65 7.13 6.75
C ASP A 74 14.69 5.94 6.56
N LEU A 75 15.21 4.77 6.21
CA LEU A 75 14.42 3.54 6.08
C LEU A 75 13.89 3.07 7.44
N VAL A 76 14.71 3.16 8.49
CA VAL A 76 14.28 2.88 9.87
C VAL A 76 13.19 3.87 10.30
N GLY A 77 13.37 5.16 10.04
CA GLY A 77 12.37 6.20 10.34
C GLY A 77 11.04 5.95 9.60
N SER A 78 11.10 5.45 8.37
CA SER A 78 9.92 5.07 7.59
C SER A 78 9.16 3.90 8.23
N LEU A 79 9.86 2.85 8.69
CA LEU A 79 9.24 1.75 9.45
C LEU A 79 8.69 2.20 10.80
N GLU A 80 9.33 3.15 11.48
CA GLU A 80 8.83 3.71 12.73
C GLU A 80 7.52 4.48 12.53
N ARG A 81 7.40 5.25 11.44
CA ARG A 81 6.13 5.91 11.07
C ARG A 81 5.03 4.89 10.79
N GLU A 82 5.33 3.85 10.02
CA GLU A 82 4.38 2.76 9.73
C GLU A 82 3.96 2.02 11.01
N ARG A 83 4.89 1.75 11.94
CA ARG A 83 4.58 1.17 13.26
C ARG A 83 3.66 2.07 14.08
N ALA A 84 3.87 3.39 14.04
CA ALA A 84 3.01 4.35 14.73
C ALA A 84 1.57 4.33 14.18
N ILE A 85 1.41 4.14 12.87
CA ILE A 85 0.11 3.96 12.21
C ILE A 85 -0.56 2.67 12.68
N TYR A 86 0.12 1.52 12.63
CA TYR A 86 -0.45 0.27 13.17
C TYR A 86 -0.84 0.38 14.64
N LYS A 87 -0.04 1.07 15.48
CA LYS A 87 -0.42 1.35 16.88
C LYS A 87 -1.69 2.19 16.99
N ARG A 88 -1.83 3.25 16.17
CA ARG A 88 -3.02 4.12 16.13
C ARG A 88 -4.26 3.35 15.68
N LEU A 89 -4.11 2.48 14.67
CA LEU A 89 -5.19 1.67 14.12
C LEU A 89 -5.59 0.54 15.09
N GLY A 90 -4.67 0.01 15.88
CA GLY A 90 -4.96 -1.07 16.82
C GLY A 90 -5.43 -2.35 16.11
N SER A 91 -6.10 -3.23 16.85
CA SER A 91 -6.63 -4.48 16.29
C SER A 91 -7.93 -4.23 15.52
N HIS A 92 -7.95 -4.63 14.24
CA HIS A 92 -9.13 -4.58 13.38
C HIS A 92 -9.14 -5.79 12.43
N PRO A 93 -10.28 -6.47 12.18
CA PRO A 93 -10.33 -7.70 11.39
C PRO A 93 -9.80 -7.57 9.96
N SER A 94 -9.98 -6.40 9.35
CA SER A 94 -9.60 -6.11 7.96
C SER A 94 -8.35 -5.23 7.84
N ILE A 95 -7.52 -5.18 8.88
CA ILE A 95 -6.19 -4.55 8.86
C ILE A 95 -5.18 -5.61 9.27
N MET A 96 -4.02 -5.62 8.61
CA MET A 96 -2.95 -6.56 8.91
C MET A 96 -2.59 -6.53 10.40
N ARG A 97 -2.55 -7.71 11.01
CA ARG A 97 -2.16 -7.84 12.41
C ARG A 97 -0.64 -7.80 12.51
N CYS A 98 -0.15 -6.72 13.11
CA CYS A 98 1.26 -6.56 13.40
C CYS A 98 1.57 -6.83 14.87
N TYR A 99 2.74 -7.42 15.09
CA TYR A 99 3.38 -7.66 16.36
C TYR A 99 4.55 -6.69 16.52
N ASN A 100 5.34 -6.84 17.58
CA ASN A 100 6.59 -6.12 17.87
C ASN A 100 6.62 -4.59 17.65
N LEU A 101 5.46 -3.91 17.59
CA LEU A 101 5.37 -2.49 17.25
C LEU A 101 6.12 -1.57 18.21
N SER A 102 6.39 -2.00 19.45
CA SER A 102 7.14 -1.27 20.47
C SER A 102 8.57 -1.79 20.67
N SER A 103 9.06 -2.67 19.79
CA SER A 103 10.43 -3.19 19.82
C SER A 103 11.43 -2.16 19.28
N ALA A 104 12.65 -2.16 19.81
CA ALA A 104 13.76 -1.39 19.26
C ALA A 104 14.33 -1.97 17.95
N ASP A 105 14.07 -3.26 17.68
CA ASP A 105 14.45 -3.90 16.41
C ASP A 105 13.66 -3.24 15.25
N PRO A 106 14.31 -2.74 14.18
CA PRO A 106 13.63 -2.03 13.08
C PRO A 106 12.93 -3.02 12.15
N SER A 107 11.87 -3.67 12.63
CA SER A 107 11.11 -4.65 11.85
C SER A 107 9.62 -4.64 12.18
N ILE A 108 8.77 -5.05 11.25
CA ILE A 108 7.35 -5.26 11.53
C ILE A 108 7.06 -6.74 11.31
N GLN A 109 6.89 -7.48 12.40
CA GLN A 109 6.44 -8.86 12.37
C GLN A 109 4.93 -8.88 12.19
N MET A 110 4.41 -9.70 11.29
CA MET A 110 2.98 -9.82 10.99
C MET A 110 2.59 -11.27 10.69
N ASP A 111 1.29 -11.56 10.71
CA ASP A 111 0.78 -12.86 10.31
C ASP A 111 1.11 -13.12 8.82
N LEU A 112 1.54 -14.34 8.48
CA LEU A 112 1.76 -14.73 7.10
C LEU A 112 0.42 -15.03 6.42
N ILE A 113 0.05 -14.22 5.42
CA ILE A 113 -1.17 -14.42 4.63
C ILE A 113 -0.84 -15.21 3.36
N VAL A 114 -1.23 -16.49 3.36
CA VAL A 114 -0.78 -17.48 2.35
C VAL A 114 -1.32 -17.22 0.96
N ASN A 115 -2.54 -16.66 0.83
CA ASN A 115 -3.11 -16.35 -0.47
C ASN A 115 -2.48 -15.12 -1.14
N GLY A 116 -1.62 -14.39 -0.41
CA GLY A 116 -0.94 -13.20 -0.91
C GLY A 116 -1.84 -12.00 -1.09
N ASP A 117 -1.41 -11.08 -1.96
CA ASP A 117 -2.15 -9.87 -2.30
C ASP A 117 -3.30 -10.15 -3.28
N LEU A 118 -4.29 -9.27 -3.26
CA LEU A 118 -5.54 -9.39 -3.99
C LEU A 118 -5.30 -9.36 -5.51
N ARG A 119 -4.24 -8.68 -5.98
CA ARG A 119 -3.89 -8.65 -7.41
C ARG A 119 -3.48 -10.04 -7.90
N HIS A 120 -2.51 -10.66 -7.23
CA HIS A 120 -2.04 -12.00 -7.58
C HIS A 120 -3.12 -13.05 -7.30
N TYR A 121 -3.89 -12.89 -6.22
CA TYR A 121 -5.02 -13.75 -5.90
C TYR A 121 -6.05 -13.77 -7.04
N LEU A 122 -6.52 -12.60 -7.48
CA LEU A 122 -7.48 -12.49 -8.59
C LEU A 122 -6.92 -13.04 -9.90
N ALA A 123 -5.64 -12.82 -10.19
CA ALA A 123 -4.98 -13.32 -11.39
C ALA A 123 -4.83 -14.85 -11.41
N ALA A 124 -4.79 -15.49 -10.24
CA ALA A 124 -4.65 -16.94 -10.10
C ALA A 124 -5.99 -17.70 -10.19
N LEU A 125 -7.13 -17.01 -10.08
CA LEU A 125 -8.44 -17.65 -10.18
C LEU A 125 -8.78 -18.03 -11.63
N GLU A 126 -9.31 -19.23 -11.83
CA GLU A 126 -9.83 -19.66 -13.15
C GLU A 126 -11.03 -18.82 -13.60
N THR A 127 -11.83 -18.34 -12.64
CA THR A 127 -12.99 -17.49 -12.88
C THR A 127 -13.02 -16.33 -11.88
N PRO A 128 -13.40 -15.11 -12.30
CA PRO A 128 -13.55 -14.00 -11.37
C PRO A 128 -14.57 -14.32 -10.27
N PRO A 129 -14.39 -13.80 -9.04
CA PRO A 129 -15.39 -13.93 -7.99
C PRO A 129 -16.75 -13.40 -8.44
N GLY A 130 -17.82 -14.08 -8.04
CA GLY A 130 -19.17 -13.62 -8.34
C GLY A 130 -19.46 -12.24 -7.72
N LYS A 131 -20.42 -11.52 -8.31
CA LYS A 131 -20.83 -10.17 -7.86
C LYS A 131 -21.08 -10.07 -6.36
N LYS A 132 -21.73 -11.06 -5.74
CA LYS A 132 -21.97 -11.08 -4.29
C LYS A 132 -20.66 -11.03 -3.48
N THR A 133 -19.65 -11.79 -3.88
CA THR A 133 -18.33 -11.79 -3.23
C THR A 133 -17.61 -10.46 -3.47
N GLN A 134 -17.61 -9.97 -4.72
CA GLN A 134 -17.01 -8.69 -5.05
C GLN A 134 -17.64 -7.55 -4.22
N LEU A 135 -18.97 -7.47 -4.17
CA LEU A 135 -19.69 -6.46 -3.40
C LEU A 135 -19.39 -6.57 -1.89
N SER A 136 -19.36 -7.80 -1.35
CA SER A 136 -19.00 -8.03 0.05
C SER A 136 -17.59 -7.55 0.38
N TRP A 137 -16.63 -7.79 -0.51
CA TRP A 137 -15.26 -7.28 -0.35
C TRP A 137 -15.24 -5.75 -0.40
N LEU A 138 -15.89 -5.15 -1.40
CA LEU A 138 -15.94 -3.69 -1.56
C LEU A 138 -16.54 -3.00 -0.34
N ILE A 139 -17.63 -3.52 0.22
CA ILE A 139 -18.26 -2.97 1.43
C ILE A 139 -17.30 -3.07 2.61
N ASN A 140 -16.72 -4.25 2.86
CA ASN A 140 -15.80 -4.44 3.97
C ASN A 140 -14.57 -3.52 3.86
N MET A 141 -14.02 -3.35 2.65
CA MET A 141 -12.92 -2.44 2.41
C MET A 141 -13.31 -0.98 2.62
N ALA A 142 -14.48 -0.54 2.16
CA ALA A 142 -14.96 0.84 2.34
C ALA A 142 -15.21 1.17 3.82
N GLN A 143 -15.83 0.24 4.58
CA GLN A 143 -16.00 0.36 6.04
C GLN A 143 -14.64 0.44 6.75
N THR A 144 -13.67 -0.36 6.32
CA THR A 144 -12.31 -0.35 6.87
C THR A 144 -11.59 0.96 6.57
N LEU A 145 -11.73 1.49 5.35
CA LEU A 145 -11.18 2.78 4.97
C LEU A 145 -11.79 3.92 5.81
N ALA A 146 -13.11 3.89 6.02
CA ALA A 146 -13.78 4.85 6.91
C ALA A 146 -13.24 4.80 8.34
N TYR A 147 -12.95 3.61 8.85
CA TYR A 147 -12.29 3.44 10.15
C TYR A 147 -10.86 4.01 10.18
N ILE A 148 -10.07 3.76 9.14
CA ILE A 148 -8.70 4.29 8.99
C ILE A 148 -8.74 5.83 8.98
N HIS A 149 -9.61 6.43 8.19
CA HIS A 149 -9.83 7.88 8.14
C HIS A 149 -10.25 8.43 9.51
N GLN A 150 -11.19 7.78 10.19
CA GLN A 150 -11.62 8.17 11.54
C GLN A 150 -10.44 8.19 12.54
N ARG A 151 -9.44 7.32 12.35
CA ARG A 151 -8.20 7.25 13.14
C ARG A 151 -7.13 8.27 12.73
N ARG A 152 -7.46 9.17 11.81
CA ARG A 152 -6.60 10.26 11.32
C ARG A 152 -5.37 9.72 10.61
N VAL A 153 -5.61 8.78 9.71
CA VAL A 153 -4.60 8.20 8.82
C VAL A 153 -5.08 8.38 7.38
N ILE A 154 -4.22 8.93 6.53
CA ILE A 154 -4.39 8.93 5.07
C ILE A 154 -3.56 7.77 4.53
N VAL A 155 -4.12 6.92 3.68
CA VAL A 155 -3.45 5.69 3.21
C VAL A 155 -2.46 6.00 2.10
N ALA A 156 -2.83 6.88 1.16
CA ALA A 156 -2.03 7.39 0.04
C ALA A 156 -1.57 6.37 -1.04
N ASP A 157 -1.57 5.05 -0.77
CA ASP A 157 -1.25 4.01 -1.74
C ASP A 157 -2.27 2.85 -1.72
N ILE A 158 -3.55 3.17 -1.95
CA ILE A 158 -4.61 2.14 -2.06
C ILE A 158 -4.54 1.48 -3.44
N ARG A 159 -4.09 0.23 -3.45
CA ARG A 159 -4.01 -0.62 -4.65
C ARG A 159 -4.19 -2.09 -4.28
N LEU A 160 -4.50 -2.93 -5.27
CA LEU A 160 -4.71 -4.37 -5.04
C LEU A 160 -3.49 -5.10 -4.44
N ASP A 161 -2.29 -4.58 -4.66
CA ASP A 161 -1.03 -5.11 -4.14
C ASP A 161 -0.88 -4.89 -2.61
N ASN A 162 -1.56 -3.87 -2.06
CA ASN A 162 -1.53 -3.52 -0.63
C ASN A 162 -2.81 -4.04 0.10
N LEU A 163 -3.52 -4.98 -0.52
CA LEU A 163 -4.69 -5.66 0.03
C LEU A 163 -4.42 -7.16 0.04
N LEU A 164 -4.43 -7.80 1.20
CA LEU A 164 -4.16 -9.23 1.35
C LEU A 164 -5.45 -10.02 1.52
N VAL A 165 -5.47 -11.28 1.08
CA VAL A 165 -6.64 -12.17 1.21
C VAL A 165 -6.35 -13.24 2.26
N ASP A 166 -7.04 -13.24 3.40
CA ASP A 166 -6.82 -14.31 4.39
C ASP A 166 -7.48 -15.64 4.02
N ASP A 167 -7.28 -16.66 4.86
CA ASP A 167 -7.81 -18.01 4.68
C ASP A 167 -9.35 -18.07 4.83
N GLN A 168 -9.97 -17.06 5.44
CA GLN A 168 -11.42 -16.87 5.45
C GLN A 168 -11.93 -16.03 4.27
N LEU A 169 -11.07 -15.70 3.30
CA LEU A 169 -11.37 -14.82 2.16
C LEU A 169 -11.79 -13.40 2.57
N THR A 170 -11.32 -12.94 3.73
CA THR A 170 -11.45 -11.55 4.16
C THR A 170 -10.30 -10.72 3.61
N ILE A 171 -10.60 -9.52 3.13
CA ILE A 171 -9.59 -8.59 2.63
C ILE A 171 -8.99 -7.80 3.80
N LYS A 172 -7.66 -7.71 3.86
CA LYS A 172 -6.93 -6.92 4.86
C LYS A 172 -6.07 -5.84 4.22
N PHE A 173 -6.21 -4.61 4.68
CA PHE A 173 -5.26 -3.54 4.38
C PHE A 173 -3.90 -3.85 5.00
N THR A 174 -2.85 -3.69 4.21
CA THR A 174 -1.45 -3.82 4.64
C THR A 174 -0.63 -2.68 4.06
N ASP A 175 0.65 -2.64 4.42
CA ASP A 175 1.66 -1.71 3.90
C ASP A 175 1.24 -0.23 4.00
N PHE A 176 1.40 0.33 5.20
CA PHE A 176 1.17 1.76 5.44
C PHE A 176 2.47 2.57 5.28
N GLY A 177 3.38 2.11 4.41
CA GLY A 177 4.69 2.73 4.20
C GLY A 177 4.62 4.14 3.62
N GLU A 178 3.64 4.39 2.75
CA GLU A 178 3.36 5.69 2.12
C GLU A 178 2.30 6.51 2.89
N SER A 179 1.73 5.95 3.95
CA SER A 179 0.61 6.55 4.67
C SER A 179 1.06 7.65 5.64
N THR A 180 0.18 8.64 5.83
CA THR A 180 0.46 9.75 6.74
C THR A 180 -0.37 9.65 8.03
N LEU A 181 0.31 9.70 9.19
CA LEU A 181 -0.31 9.74 10.51
C LEU A 181 -0.61 11.17 10.93
N MET A 182 -1.86 11.60 10.79
CA MET A 182 -2.28 12.95 11.14
C MET A 182 -2.50 13.13 12.65
N PRO A 183 -2.34 14.37 13.16
CA PRO A 183 -2.75 14.72 14.52
C PRO A 183 -4.23 14.37 14.78
N LEU A 184 -4.58 14.00 16.01
CA LEU A 184 -5.96 13.60 16.34
C LEU A 184 -7.00 14.72 16.12
N HIS A 185 -6.56 15.97 16.18
CA HIS A 185 -7.39 17.16 15.94
C HIS A 185 -7.33 17.64 14.48
N TRP A 186 -6.65 16.92 13.59
CA TRP A 186 -6.62 17.25 12.17
C TRP A 186 -8.03 17.20 11.58
N ASP A 187 -8.32 18.16 10.70
CA ASP A 187 -9.57 18.25 9.97
C ASP A 187 -9.57 17.19 8.86
N LEU A 188 -10.59 16.33 8.84
CA LEU A 188 -10.72 15.27 7.84
C LEU A 188 -10.87 15.81 6.41
N GLN A 189 -11.19 17.10 6.25
CA GLN A 189 -11.29 17.76 4.95
C GLN A 189 -9.98 18.40 4.49
N GLY A 190 -8.91 18.33 5.30
CA GLY A 190 -7.59 18.80 4.92
C GLY A 190 -6.80 17.79 4.10
N ASP A 191 -5.59 18.19 3.73
CA ASP A 191 -4.52 17.31 3.21
C ASP A 191 -3.36 17.18 4.23
N ASP A 192 -2.35 16.39 3.88
CA ASP A 192 -1.15 16.15 4.69
C ASP A 192 0.03 17.08 4.41
N GLY A 193 -0.14 18.11 3.58
CA GLY A 193 0.91 19.01 3.13
C GLY A 193 1.52 18.62 1.78
N ASP A 194 1.47 17.33 1.41
CA ASP A 194 1.87 16.81 0.10
C ASP A 194 0.66 16.66 -0.85
N GLY A 195 -0.51 17.12 -0.42
CA GLY A 195 -1.77 17.10 -1.17
C GLY A 195 -2.59 15.81 -1.02
N TYR A 196 -2.08 14.79 -0.32
CA TYR A 196 -2.86 13.59 -0.06
C TYR A 196 -3.94 13.87 0.99
N SER A 197 -5.12 13.32 0.78
CA SER A 197 -6.29 13.52 1.63
C SER A 197 -7.17 12.27 1.68
N ILE A 198 -8.24 12.31 2.46
CA ILE A 198 -9.24 11.23 2.42
C ILE A 198 -9.89 11.09 1.03
N LEU A 199 -9.91 12.17 0.22
CA LEU A 199 -10.48 12.16 -1.12
C LEU A 199 -9.55 11.49 -2.13
N THR A 200 -8.23 11.62 -1.97
CA THR A 200 -7.28 10.86 -2.80
C THR A 200 -7.39 9.36 -2.52
N ASP A 201 -7.55 8.98 -1.26
CA ASP A 201 -7.81 7.59 -0.87
C ASP A 201 -9.11 7.05 -1.51
N ILE A 202 -10.20 7.85 -1.49
CA ILE A 202 -11.48 7.46 -2.13
C ILE A 202 -11.31 7.33 -3.65
N GLY A 203 -10.53 8.20 -4.29
CA GLY A 203 -10.24 8.11 -5.72
C GLY A 203 -9.47 6.83 -6.08
N GLN A 204 -8.44 6.50 -5.31
CA GLN A 204 -7.70 5.24 -5.42
C GLN A 204 -8.59 4.03 -5.13
N PHE A 205 -9.52 4.14 -4.17
CA PHE A 205 -10.55 3.13 -3.93
C PHE A 205 -11.42 2.90 -5.17
N GLY A 206 -11.81 3.96 -5.87
CA GLY A 206 -12.52 3.87 -7.15
C GLY A 206 -11.74 3.08 -8.21
N ALA A 207 -10.41 3.20 -8.24
CA ALA A 207 -9.57 2.42 -9.14
C ALA A 207 -9.56 0.93 -8.79
N ILE A 208 -9.38 0.55 -7.51
CA ILE A 208 -9.46 -0.88 -7.13
C ILE A 208 -10.86 -1.46 -7.36
N MET A 209 -11.92 -0.66 -7.19
CA MET A 209 -13.28 -1.06 -7.54
C MET A 209 -13.35 -1.43 -9.01
N PHE A 210 -12.90 -0.52 -9.89
CA PHE A 210 -12.87 -0.75 -11.33
C PHE A 210 -12.09 -2.02 -11.69
N GLU A 211 -10.90 -2.21 -11.10
CA GLU A 211 -10.08 -3.40 -11.33
C GLU A 211 -10.80 -4.69 -10.91
N ILE A 212 -11.44 -4.71 -9.73
CA ILE A 212 -12.17 -5.88 -9.23
C ILE A 212 -13.37 -6.21 -10.12
N VAL A 213 -14.17 -5.21 -10.51
CA VAL A 213 -15.43 -5.46 -11.24
C VAL A 213 -15.21 -5.75 -12.73
N THR A 214 -14.14 -5.25 -13.33
CA THR A 214 -13.88 -5.42 -14.78
C THR A 214 -12.76 -6.42 -15.09
N GLY A 215 -11.88 -6.69 -14.13
CA GLY A 215 -10.61 -7.40 -14.37
C GLY A 215 -9.57 -6.59 -15.16
N GLN A 216 -9.86 -5.31 -15.47
CA GLN A 216 -8.96 -4.44 -16.23
C GLN A 216 -8.18 -3.53 -15.30
N ARG A 217 -6.87 -3.37 -15.56
CA ARG A 217 -6.02 -2.48 -14.76
C ARG A 217 -6.48 -1.03 -14.86
N CYS A 218 -6.46 -0.33 -13.73
CA CYS A 218 -6.75 1.10 -13.63
C CYS A 218 -5.65 1.80 -12.83
N LYS A 219 -4.89 2.68 -13.48
CA LYS A 219 -3.89 3.51 -12.80
C LYS A 219 -4.56 4.80 -12.33
N PHE A 220 -4.68 4.98 -11.01
CA PHE A 220 -4.99 6.27 -10.40
C PHE A 220 -3.66 6.91 -10.01
N ASP A 221 -3.31 8.02 -10.65
CA ASP A 221 -2.00 8.66 -10.52
C ASP A 221 -2.13 10.08 -9.94
N PRO A 222 -2.07 10.25 -8.61
CA PRO A 222 -2.16 11.55 -7.97
C PRO A 222 -1.01 12.52 -8.34
N MET A 223 0.04 12.00 -8.96
CA MET A 223 1.26 12.73 -9.32
C MET A 223 1.29 13.08 -10.81
N GLN A 224 0.21 12.84 -11.56
CA GLN A 224 0.19 12.95 -13.03
C GLN A 224 0.61 14.33 -13.58
N ASP A 225 0.45 15.38 -12.78
CA ASP A 225 0.72 16.77 -13.17
C ASP A 225 1.99 17.35 -12.51
N TRP A 226 2.76 16.51 -11.79
CA TRP A 226 4.04 16.91 -11.22
C TRP A 226 5.03 17.33 -12.32
N LYS A 227 5.69 18.46 -12.11
CA LYS A 227 6.77 18.97 -12.95
C LYS A 227 8.08 19.00 -12.18
N ASP A 228 7.99 19.31 -10.89
CA ASP A 228 9.11 19.37 -9.97
C ASP A 228 8.88 18.44 -8.78
N ALA A 229 9.95 17.98 -8.15
CA ALA A 229 9.85 17.15 -6.95
C ALA A 229 9.24 17.96 -5.79
N GLY A 230 8.17 17.43 -5.19
CA GLY A 230 7.44 18.09 -4.11
C GLY A 230 6.26 18.94 -4.57
N ASP A 231 5.89 18.90 -5.85
CA ASP A 231 4.59 19.41 -6.28
C ASP A 231 3.47 18.70 -5.49
N PRO A 232 2.42 19.39 -5.05
CA PRO A 232 1.32 18.75 -4.34
C PRO A 232 0.60 17.77 -5.27
N THR A 233 0.13 16.66 -4.71
CA THR A 233 -0.70 15.72 -5.45
C THR A 233 -2.06 16.33 -5.77
N THR A 234 -2.63 15.89 -6.90
CA THR A 234 -3.95 16.31 -7.37
C THR A 234 -4.76 15.09 -7.78
N SER A 235 -6.08 15.21 -7.79
CA SER A 235 -6.88 14.14 -8.40
C SER A 235 -6.56 14.05 -9.90
N PRO A 236 -6.39 12.83 -10.44
CA PRO A 236 -6.16 12.63 -11.86
C PRO A 236 -7.26 13.29 -12.69
N ARG A 237 -6.91 13.77 -13.88
CA ARG A 237 -7.92 14.30 -14.79
C ARG A 237 -8.86 13.16 -15.21
N ARG A 238 -10.16 13.41 -15.24
CA ARG A 238 -11.16 12.37 -15.54
C ARG A 238 -10.94 11.67 -16.88
N ASP A 239 -10.37 12.36 -17.88
CA ASP A 239 -10.09 11.83 -19.21
C ASP A 239 -8.91 10.85 -19.26
N THR A 240 -8.09 10.77 -18.21
CA THR A 240 -7.01 9.77 -18.08
C THR A 240 -7.50 8.46 -17.47
N LEU A 241 -8.67 8.47 -16.83
CA LEU A 241 -9.27 7.31 -16.18
C LEU A 241 -10.23 6.57 -17.15
N PRO A 242 -10.39 5.23 -17.00
CA PRO A 242 -11.30 4.46 -17.83
C PRO A 242 -12.75 4.97 -17.81
N THR A 243 -13.53 4.63 -18.84
CA THR A 243 -14.97 4.92 -18.82
C THR A 243 -15.69 4.00 -17.84
N THR A 244 -16.63 4.55 -17.08
CA THR A 244 -17.53 3.80 -16.17
C THR A 244 -18.83 3.38 -16.86
N SER A 245 -19.02 3.77 -18.13
CA SER A 245 -20.20 3.42 -18.92
C SER A 245 -20.33 1.90 -19.07
N ASN A 246 -21.51 1.35 -18.76
CA ASN A 246 -21.82 -0.08 -18.81
C ASN A 246 -20.99 -0.97 -17.85
N VAL A 247 -20.33 -0.37 -16.85
CA VAL A 247 -19.64 -1.11 -15.78
C VAL A 247 -20.60 -1.32 -14.61
N TRP A 248 -20.67 -2.55 -14.08
CA TRP A 248 -21.41 -2.82 -12.85
C TRP A 248 -20.74 -2.04 -11.69
N LEU A 249 -21.53 -1.30 -10.91
CA LEU A 249 -21.07 -0.26 -9.96
C LEU A 249 -20.41 0.97 -10.58
N GLY A 250 -20.49 1.15 -11.90
CA GLY A 250 -19.87 2.29 -12.61
C GLY A 250 -20.28 3.66 -12.07
N HIS A 251 -21.52 3.83 -11.62
CA HIS A 251 -22.00 5.08 -11.00
C HIS A 251 -21.33 5.39 -9.64
N ILE A 252 -20.96 4.37 -8.86
CA ILE A 252 -20.23 4.55 -7.59
C ILE A 252 -18.75 4.85 -7.87
N ILE A 253 -18.16 4.13 -8.83
CA ILE A 253 -16.79 4.38 -9.30
C ILE A 253 -16.66 5.83 -9.80
N GLU A 254 -17.64 6.30 -10.58
CA GLU A 254 -17.66 7.67 -11.09
C GLU A 254 -17.63 8.69 -9.96
N LYS A 255 -18.47 8.49 -8.92
CA LYS A 255 -18.52 9.36 -7.75
C LYS A 255 -17.21 9.41 -6.97
N CYS A 256 -16.47 8.30 -6.90
CA CYS A 256 -15.12 8.28 -6.33
C CYS A 256 -14.15 9.19 -7.10
N TRP A 257 -14.27 9.22 -8.43
CA TRP A 257 -13.37 9.99 -9.30
C TRP A 257 -13.81 11.45 -9.51
N THR A 258 -15.10 11.76 -9.34
CA THR A 258 -15.63 13.14 -9.39
C THR A 258 -15.69 13.82 -8.03
N GLN A 259 -15.23 13.14 -6.97
CA GLN A 259 -15.26 13.61 -5.57
C GLN A 259 -16.68 13.93 -5.06
N ASP A 260 -17.68 13.16 -5.49
CA ASP A 260 -19.06 13.30 -5.03
C ASP A 260 -19.27 12.73 -3.62
N PHE A 261 -18.33 11.89 -3.14
CA PHE A 261 -18.31 11.41 -1.75
C PHE A 261 -17.54 12.36 -0.84
N SER A 262 -18.14 12.76 0.28
CA SER A 262 -17.47 13.59 1.30
C SER A 262 -16.63 12.76 2.29
N SER A 263 -16.86 11.45 2.34
CA SER A 263 -16.15 10.52 3.22
C SER A 263 -16.25 9.06 2.74
N ALA A 264 -15.36 8.20 3.24
CA ALA A 264 -15.46 6.76 3.01
C ALA A 264 -16.71 6.13 3.67
N ASN A 265 -17.34 6.79 4.65
CA ASN A 265 -18.63 6.35 5.19
C ASN A 265 -19.75 6.50 4.16
N ASP A 266 -19.75 7.59 3.38
CA ASP A 266 -20.75 7.81 2.33
C ASP A 266 -20.62 6.75 1.22
N LEU A 267 -19.37 6.43 0.85
CA LEU A 267 -19.06 5.34 -0.07
C LEU A 267 -19.54 3.97 0.46
N ALA A 268 -19.23 3.64 1.71
CA ALA A 268 -19.67 2.39 2.33
C ALA A 268 -21.21 2.28 2.36
N ALA A 269 -21.90 3.35 2.74
CA ALA A 269 -23.35 3.40 2.78
C ALA A 269 -23.99 3.24 1.38
N GLU A 270 -23.40 3.79 0.33
CA GLU A 270 -23.90 3.62 -1.03
C GLU A 270 -23.68 2.20 -1.55
N LEU A 271 -22.55 1.56 -1.22
CA LEU A 271 -22.30 0.15 -1.54
C LEU A 271 -23.27 -0.78 -0.80
N GLU A 272 -23.57 -0.53 0.48
CA GLU A 272 -24.55 -1.29 1.26
C GLU A 272 -25.96 -1.22 0.67
N GLN A 273 -26.35 -0.07 0.08
CA GLN A 273 -27.62 0.06 -0.62
C GLN A 273 -27.72 -0.80 -1.88
N VAL A 274 -26.60 -1.24 -2.46
CA VAL A 274 -26.61 -2.17 -3.59
C VAL A 274 -27.04 -3.56 -3.14
N ILE A 275 -26.61 -4.02 -1.95
CA ILE A 275 -27.06 -5.31 -1.39
C ILE A 275 -28.59 -5.36 -1.32
N VAL A 276 -29.19 -4.30 -0.77
CA VAL A 276 -30.65 -4.21 -0.59
C VAL A 276 -31.43 -4.24 -1.91
N ARG A 277 -30.78 -3.93 -3.05
CA ARG A 277 -31.41 -3.94 -4.38
C ARG A 277 -31.18 -5.23 -5.15
N GLU A 278 -30.17 -6.04 -4.78
CA GLU A 278 -29.84 -7.30 -5.44
C GLU A 278 -30.40 -8.54 -4.73
N ASP A 279 -30.85 -8.41 -3.47
CA ASP A 279 -31.63 -9.39 -2.72
C ASP A 279 -33.15 -9.29 -3.03
#